data_AF-A0A8B3NKU1-F1
#
_entry.id   AF-A0A8B3NKU1-F1
#
_cell.length_a   1.000
_cell.length_b   1.000
_cell.length_c   1.000
_cell.angle_alpha   90.00
_cell.angle_beta   90.00
_cell.angle_gamma   90.00
#
_symmetry.space_group_name_H-M   'P 1'
#
loop_
_entity.id
_entity.type
_entity.pdbx_description
1 polymer ?
#
loop_
_entity_poly.entity_id
_entity_poly.type
_entity_poly.pdbx_seq_one_letter_code
_entity_poly.pdbx_strand_id
1 'polypeptide(L)'
;MASRLARYCDAAERILDLYQQQGAFVGAVHAMADPLKATAILRARMHAGNGANFERAYDRHYVGLRGEEAFSRAFQEPLVYWDQPSGDHGEDFWIPLFFGDDGFGAFSVDVKTSRRASAIIVPKGKVRADIYVLAHYNDAADKATLVGWQWGKVVRESPVRRFSEGCHFCTAIRPLRDLAMNSVSLWTEDGPPVVPAEWGAVRLVVSN
;
A
#
# COMPACT_ATOMS: atom_id res chain seq x y z
N MET A 1 7.06 -18.11 30.25
CA MET A 1 6.99 -17.99 28.77
C MET A 1 6.37 -16.62 28.43
N ALA A 2 7.13 -15.53 28.63
CA ALA A 2 6.67 -14.20 28.24
C ALA A 2 6.49 -14.19 26.71
N SER A 3 5.28 -13.86 26.23
CA SER A 3 4.90 -14.03 24.83
C SER A 3 5.82 -13.21 23.93
N ARG A 4 6.13 -13.71 22.73
CA ARG A 4 6.93 -12.97 21.73
C ARG A 4 6.40 -11.55 21.51
N LEU A 5 5.08 -11.33 21.65
CA LEU A 5 4.43 -10.02 21.61
C LEU A 5 4.93 -9.04 22.69
N ALA A 6 5.17 -9.49 23.92
CA ALA A 6 5.62 -8.59 25.00
C ALA A 6 6.96 -7.91 24.68
N ARG A 7 7.89 -8.64 24.02
CA ARG A 7 9.18 -8.07 23.59
C ARG A 7 9.07 -7.06 22.46
N TYR A 8 8.07 -7.22 21.58
CA TYR A 8 7.78 -6.24 20.55
C TYR A 8 7.08 -5.01 21.12
N CYS A 9 6.29 -5.17 22.18
CA CYS A 9 5.62 -4.05 22.84
C CYS A 9 6.59 -3.10 23.55
N ASP A 10 7.56 -3.62 24.30
CA ASP A 10 8.62 -2.82 24.97
C ASP A 10 9.48 -2.04 23.95
N ALA A 11 9.83 -2.68 22.83
CA ALA A 11 10.57 -2.04 21.75
C ALA A 11 9.76 -0.89 21.14
N ALA A 12 8.46 -1.10 20.92
CA ALA A 12 7.59 -0.08 20.35
C ALA A 12 7.28 1.09 21.31
N GLU A 13 7.28 0.88 22.63
CA GLU A 13 7.15 1.97 23.62
C GLU A 13 8.38 2.88 23.63
N ARG A 14 9.59 2.30 23.56
CA ARG A 14 10.82 3.09 23.37
C ARG A 14 10.84 3.85 22.04
N ILE A 15 10.20 3.31 21.00
CA ILE A 15 10.04 3.97 19.69
C ILE A 15 9.05 5.14 19.75
N LEU A 16 7.98 5.04 20.56
CA LEU A 16 7.04 6.16 20.80
C LEU A 16 7.70 7.32 21.55
N ASP A 17 8.58 7.04 22.51
CA ASP A 17 9.40 8.07 23.17
C ASP A 17 10.40 8.72 22.20
N LEU A 18 10.99 7.93 21.29
CA LEU A 18 11.85 8.44 20.20
C LEU A 18 11.05 9.22 19.14
N TYR A 19 9.75 8.93 18.98
CA TYR A 19 8.83 9.61 18.05
C TYR A 19 8.63 11.09 18.39
N GLN A 20 8.76 11.46 19.67
CA GLN A 20 8.75 12.86 20.10
C GLN A 20 10.03 13.63 19.69
N GLN A 21 11.06 12.92 19.19
CA GLN A 21 12.33 13.49 18.72
C GLN A 21 12.52 13.14 17.22
N GLN A 22 11.90 13.92 16.33
CA GLN A 22 11.59 13.64 14.92
C GLN A 22 12.74 13.19 13.96
N GLY A 23 14.01 13.18 14.38
CA GLY A 23 15.15 12.77 13.53
C GLY A 23 15.60 11.30 13.65
N ALA A 24 15.28 10.61 14.76
CA ALA A 24 15.80 9.26 15.05
C ALA A 24 14.94 8.11 14.47
N PHE A 25 13.79 8.43 13.90
CA PHE A 25 12.71 7.49 13.57
C PHE A 25 13.02 6.55 12.39
N VAL A 26 13.52 7.07 11.28
CA VAL A 26 13.79 6.26 10.06
C VAL A 26 14.90 5.25 10.31
N GLY A 27 15.93 5.64 11.08
CA GLY A 27 17.06 4.77 11.43
C GLY A 27 16.67 3.61 12.36
N ALA A 28 15.78 3.84 13.32
CA ALA A 28 15.36 2.80 14.28
C ALA A 28 14.46 1.72 13.64
N VAL A 29 13.55 2.11 12.74
CA VAL A 29 12.69 1.16 12.01
C VAL A 29 13.53 0.30 11.07
N HIS A 30 14.53 0.88 10.39
CA HIS A 30 15.46 0.14 9.53
C HIS A 30 16.41 -0.79 10.32
N ALA A 31 16.66 -0.50 11.60
CA ALA A 31 17.48 -1.34 12.47
C ALA A 31 16.73 -2.56 13.03
N MET A 32 15.41 -2.66 12.84
CA MET A 32 14.64 -3.84 13.24
C MET A 32 14.79 -4.98 12.22
N ALA A 33 14.72 -6.22 12.70
CA ALA A 33 14.83 -7.40 11.84
C ALA A 33 13.71 -7.49 10.77
N ASP A 34 12.61 -6.76 10.94
CA ASP A 34 11.51 -6.66 9.97
C ASP A 34 10.81 -5.29 10.10
N PRO A 35 11.12 -4.31 9.22
CA PRO A 35 10.53 -2.97 9.30
C PRO A 35 9.00 -2.98 9.13
N LEU A 36 8.42 -3.95 8.42
CA LEU A 36 6.97 -4.02 8.24
C LEU A 36 6.25 -4.38 9.54
N LYS A 37 6.84 -5.25 10.37
CA LYS A 37 6.26 -5.59 11.67
C LYS A 37 6.26 -4.38 12.59
N ALA A 38 7.34 -3.61 12.56
CA ALA A 38 7.43 -2.36 13.32
C ALA A 38 6.34 -1.38 12.90
N THR A 39 6.19 -1.14 11.59
CA THR A 39 5.14 -0.27 11.05
C THR A 39 3.75 -0.78 11.37
N ALA A 40 3.48 -2.08 11.23
CA ALA A 40 2.19 -2.68 11.56
C ALA A 40 1.81 -2.48 13.04
N ILE A 41 2.77 -2.61 13.96
CA ILE A 41 2.56 -2.35 15.39
C ILE A 41 2.16 -0.89 15.60
N LEU A 42 2.89 0.05 14.98
CA LEU A 42 2.59 1.48 15.09
C LEU A 42 1.18 1.79 14.56
N ARG A 43 0.84 1.33 13.35
CA ARG A 43 -0.49 1.51 12.75
C ARG A 43 -1.60 0.92 13.63
N ALA A 44 -1.38 -0.27 14.18
CA ALA A 44 -2.34 -0.92 15.07
C ALA A 44 -2.56 -0.15 16.38
N ARG A 45 -1.49 0.41 16.97
CA ARG A 45 -1.60 1.26 18.16
C ARG A 45 -2.37 2.54 17.85
N MET A 46 -2.10 3.18 16.73
CA MET A 46 -2.80 4.42 16.32
C MET A 46 -4.29 4.19 16.09
N HIS A 47 -4.68 3.09 15.43
CA HIS A 47 -6.08 2.86 15.07
C HIS A 47 -6.91 2.12 16.13
N ALA A 48 -6.31 1.26 16.93
CA ALA A 48 -7.03 0.41 17.88
C ALA A 48 -6.63 0.62 19.35
N GLY A 49 -5.63 1.47 19.62
CA GLY A 49 -5.03 1.61 20.96
C GLY A 49 -4.35 0.33 21.43
N ASN A 50 -4.16 0.21 22.75
CA ASN A 50 -3.51 -0.94 23.40
C ASN A 50 -4.51 -2.01 23.91
N GLY A 51 -5.74 -2.03 23.37
CA GLY A 51 -6.83 -2.90 23.85
C GLY A 51 -6.95 -4.24 23.12
N ALA A 52 -8.03 -4.99 23.40
CA ALA A 52 -8.32 -6.31 22.80
C ALA A 52 -8.40 -6.32 21.26
N ASN A 53 -8.56 -5.16 20.62
CA ASN A 53 -8.59 -5.03 19.18
C ASN A 53 -7.20 -4.89 18.54
N PHE A 54 -6.15 -4.72 19.35
CA PHE A 54 -4.78 -4.50 18.86
C PHE A 54 -4.28 -5.66 18.01
N GLU A 55 -4.41 -6.91 18.46
CA GLU A 55 -3.90 -8.06 17.70
C GLU A 55 -4.55 -8.20 16.32
N ARG A 56 -5.86 -7.94 16.24
CA ARG A 56 -6.60 -7.95 14.96
C ARG A 56 -6.20 -6.78 14.06
N ALA A 57 -5.97 -5.61 14.64
CA ALA A 57 -5.50 -4.44 13.90
C ALA A 57 -4.08 -4.67 13.38
N TYR A 58 -3.18 -5.18 14.23
CA TYR A 58 -1.82 -5.56 13.86
C TYR A 58 -1.80 -6.55 12.71
N ASP A 59 -2.53 -7.67 12.83
CA ASP A 59 -2.58 -8.67 11.77
C ASP A 59 -3.08 -8.07 10.46
N ARG A 60 -4.14 -7.25 10.50
CA ARG A 60 -4.67 -6.57 9.31
C ARG A 60 -3.65 -5.62 8.68
N HIS A 61 -2.98 -4.80 9.48
CA HIS A 61 -1.98 -3.84 8.99
C HIS A 61 -0.77 -4.55 8.42
N TYR A 62 -0.29 -5.60 9.09
CA TYR A 62 0.85 -6.38 8.63
C TYR A 62 0.56 -7.08 7.29
N VAL A 63 -0.63 -7.67 7.15
CA VAL A 63 -1.08 -8.26 5.88
C VAL A 63 -1.19 -7.21 4.78
N GLY A 64 -1.74 -6.03 5.09
CA GLY A 64 -1.79 -4.89 4.16
C GLY A 64 -0.40 -4.52 3.65
N LEU A 65 0.51 -4.21 4.58
CA LEU A 65 1.89 -3.83 4.33
C LEU A 65 2.68 -4.87 3.52
N ARG A 66 2.40 -6.18 3.69
CA ARG A 66 3.02 -7.22 2.87
C ARG A 66 2.58 -7.15 1.41
N GLY A 67 1.34 -6.76 1.12
CA GLY A 67 0.90 -6.52 -0.26
C GLY A 67 1.48 -5.23 -0.83
N GLU A 68 1.54 -4.17 -0.04
CA GLU A 68 2.23 -2.92 -0.42
C GLU A 68 3.71 -3.21 -0.76
N GLU A 69 4.42 -4.01 0.06
CA GLU A 69 5.79 -4.47 -0.22
C GLU A 69 5.88 -5.25 -1.54
N ALA A 70 4.93 -6.17 -1.80
CA ALA A 70 4.91 -6.92 -3.05
C ALA A 70 4.70 -6.00 -4.26
N PHE A 71 3.88 -4.96 -4.13
CA PHE A 71 3.67 -3.95 -5.17
C PHE A 71 4.93 -3.10 -5.40
N SER A 72 5.49 -2.55 -4.32
CA SER A 72 6.75 -1.79 -4.32
C SER A 72 7.86 -2.52 -5.08
N ARG A 73 8.06 -3.82 -4.79
CA ARG A 73 9.08 -4.63 -5.49
C ARG A 73 8.77 -4.86 -6.96
N ALA A 74 7.50 -5.04 -7.33
CA ALA A 74 7.11 -5.34 -8.71
C ALA A 74 7.16 -4.10 -9.62
N PHE A 75 6.86 -2.93 -9.07
CA PHE A 75 6.79 -1.66 -9.81
C PHE A 75 7.98 -0.72 -9.55
N GLN A 76 8.93 -1.16 -8.70
CA GLN A 76 10.11 -0.38 -8.28
C GLN A 76 9.73 0.97 -7.64
N GLU A 77 8.58 1.02 -6.97
CA GLU A 77 8.14 2.20 -6.24
C GLU A 77 8.55 2.08 -4.77
N PRO A 78 9.03 3.16 -4.13
CA PRO A 78 9.44 3.11 -2.73
C PRO A 78 8.24 2.85 -1.83
N LEU A 79 8.38 1.86 -0.93
CA LEU A 79 7.38 1.63 0.11
C LEU A 79 7.44 2.76 1.15
N VAL A 80 6.30 3.37 1.41
CA VAL A 80 6.17 4.51 2.31
C VAL A 80 5.70 4.02 3.68
N TYR A 81 6.61 3.99 4.66
CA TYR A 81 6.32 3.46 6.00
C TYR A 81 5.65 4.45 6.95
N TRP A 82 5.53 5.72 6.57
CA TRP A 82 4.94 6.74 7.45
C TRP A 82 3.42 6.70 7.32
N ASP A 83 2.72 6.73 8.45
CA ASP A 83 1.27 6.87 8.48
C ASP A 83 0.94 8.28 8.97
N GLN A 84 -0.04 8.91 8.34
CA GLN A 84 -0.61 10.16 8.85
C GLN A 84 -1.63 9.83 9.94
N PRO A 85 -1.79 10.66 10.99
CA PRO A 85 -2.89 10.51 11.94
C PRO A 85 -4.28 10.49 11.27
N SER A 86 -4.41 11.10 10.09
CA SER A 86 -5.62 11.12 9.26
C SER A 86 -5.73 9.95 8.26
N GLY A 87 -4.72 9.09 8.18
CA GLY A 87 -4.52 8.11 7.11
C GLY A 87 -4.08 8.75 5.78
N ASP A 88 -3.61 7.91 4.86
CA ASP A 88 -3.20 8.22 3.48
C ASP A 88 -4.37 8.48 2.51
N HIS A 89 -5.57 8.74 3.03
CA HIS A 89 -6.80 8.85 2.26
C HIS A 89 -7.15 7.63 1.37
N GLY A 90 -6.51 6.48 1.58
CA GLY A 90 -6.72 5.24 0.81
C GLY A 90 -5.91 5.19 -0.47
N GLU A 91 -4.72 5.79 -0.49
CA GLU A 91 -3.79 5.79 -1.62
C GLU A 91 -2.41 5.34 -1.13
N ASP A 92 -1.93 4.20 -1.63
CA ASP A 92 -0.66 3.61 -1.20
C ASP A 92 0.52 4.06 -2.08
N PHE A 93 0.27 4.24 -3.39
CA PHE A 93 1.30 4.61 -4.38
C PHE A 93 0.77 5.58 -5.42
N TRP A 94 1.70 6.21 -6.13
CA TRP A 94 1.43 6.94 -7.37
C TRP A 94 2.30 6.36 -8.46
N ILE A 95 1.68 5.81 -9.50
CA ILE A 95 2.42 5.24 -10.63
C ILE A 95 2.20 6.04 -11.91
N PRO A 96 3.25 6.23 -12.71
CA PRO A 96 3.16 6.74 -14.05
C PRO A 96 2.66 5.68 -15.05
N LEU A 97 1.66 6.01 -15.86
CA LEU A 97 1.18 5.17 -16.97
C LEU A 97 1.25 5.91 -18.30
N PHE A 98 1.58 5.17 -19.36
CA PHE A 98 1.62 5.63 -20.74
C PHE A 98 0.50 4.99 -21.57
N PHE A 99 -0.20 5.80 -22.37
CA PHE A 99 -1.34 5.38 -23.20
C PHE A 99 -1.09 5.60 -24.70
N GLY A 100 0.15 5.42 -25.16
CA GLY A 100 0.48 5.65 -26.56
C GLY A 100 0.35 7.12 -26.92
N ASP A 101 -0.36 7.42 -28.00
CA ASP A 101 -0.54 8.78 -28.52
C ASP A 101 -1.35 9.68 -27.56
N ASP A 102 -2.12 9.09 -26.65
CA ASP A 102 -2.88 9.82 -25.62
C ASP A 102 -1.99 10.35 -24.48
N GLY A 103 -0.70 10.00 -24.49
CA GLY A 103 0.31 10.57 -23.63
C GLY A 103 0.49 9.84 -22.30
N PHE A 104 0.87 10.61 -21.28
CA PHE A 104 1.37 10.13 -19.99
C PHE A 104 0.55 10.73 -18.84
N GLY A 105 0.27 9.93 -17.80
CA GLY A 105 -0.41 10.39 -16.60
C GLY A 105 0.10 9.71 -15.32
N ALA A 106 -0.08 10.37 -14.18
CA ALA A 106 0.16 9.80 -12.86
C ALA A 106 -1.17 9.32 -12.26
N PHE A 107 -1.18 8.11 -11.71
CA PHE A 107 -2.38 7.45 -11.20
C PHE A 107 -2.15 6.97 -9.78
N SER A 108 -3.11 7.26 -8.91
CA SER A 108 -3.12 6.77 -7.53
C SER A 108 -3.47 5.27 -7.50
N VAL A 109 -2.76 4.52 -6.65
CA VAL A 109 -2.92 3.07 -6.50
C VAL A 109 -3.23 2.73 -5.05
N ASP A 110 -4.19 1.83 -4.84
CA ASP A 110 -4.54 1.25 -3.55
C ASP A 110 -4.45 -0.28 -3.62
N VAL A 111 -3.61 -0.88 -2.77
CA VAL A 111 -3.32 -2.30 -2.72
C VAL A 111 -4.21 -2.97 -1.68
N LYS A 112 -5.19 -3.73 -2.16
CA LYS A 112 -6.07 -4.55 -1.32
C LYS A 112 -5.49 -5.94 -1.15
N THR A 113 -4.96 -6.20 0.05
CA THR A 113 -4.38 -7.49 0.41
C THR A 113 -5.36 -8.37 1.18
N SER A 114 -5.44 -9.65 0.85
CA SER A 114 -6.24 -10.61 1.61
C SER A 114 -5.67 -12.03 1.55
N ARG A 115 -6.05 -12.87 2.52
CA ARG A 115 -5.75 -14.32 2.53
C ARG A 115 -6.65 -15.13 1.58
N ARG A 116 -7.73 -14.51 1.09
CA ARG A 116 -8.69 -15.10 0.15
C ARG A 116 -8.91 -14.10 -0.99
N ALA A 117 -7.88 -13.93 -1.80
CA ALA A 117 -7.79 -12.91 -2.84
C ALA A 117 -8.59 -13.27 -4.09
N SER A 118 -9.92 -13.38 -3.96
CA SER A 118 -10.84 -13.64 -5.06
C SER A 118 -11.54 -12.39 -5.60
N ALA A 119 -11.44 -11.27 -4.89
CA ALA A 119 -12.02 -9.99 -5.27
C ALA A 119 -11.31 -8.81 -4.61
N ILE A 120 -11.36 -7.66 -5.26
CA ILE A 120 -11.04 -6.37 -4.63
C ILE A 120 -12.26 -5.96 -3.81
N ILE A 121 -12.04 -5.73 -2.51
CA ILE A 121 -13.10 -5.36 -1.55
C ILE A 121 -12.81 -3.96 -1.03
N VAL A 122 -13.74 -3.04 -1.28
CA VAL A 122 -13.62 -1.64 -0.81
C VAL A 122 -14.94 -1.21 -0.19
N PRO A 123 -14.96 -0.59 1.01
CA PRO A 123 -16.19 -0.09 1.60
C PRO A 123 -16.91 0.90 0.67
N LYS A 124 -18.25 0.89 0.70
CA LYS A 124 -19.05 1.82 -0.10
C LYS A 124 -18.68 3.27 0.24
N GLY A 125 -18.49 4.10 -0.79
CA GLY A 125 -18.09 5.51 -0.63
C GLY A 125 -16.62 5.73 -0.26
N LYS A 126 -15.80 4.67 -0.21
CA LYS A 126 -14.35 4.75 0.03
C LYS A 126 -13.51 4.45 -1.21
N VAL A 127 -14.11 4.37 -2.40
CA VAL A 127 -13.39 4.18 -3.65
C VAL A 127 -12.80 5.51 -4.12
N ARG A 128 -11.54 5.78 -3.74
CA ARG A 128 -10.80 7.03 -3.96
C ARG A 128 -9.71 6.90 -5.03
N ALA A 129 -8.84 5.90 -4.92
CA ALA A 129 -7.76 5.68 -5.88
C ALA A 129 -8.25 5.45 -7.32
N ASP A 130 -7.40 5.75 -8.30
CA ASP A 130 -7.62 5.49 -9.72
C ASP A 130 -7.52 4.01 -10.04
N ILE A 131 -6.63 3.30 -9.35
CA ILE A 131 -6.27 1.91 -9.60
C ILE A 131 -6.31 1.14 -8.28
N TYR A 132 -6.91 -0.04 -8.31
CA TYR A 132 -6.90 -0.97 -7.19
C TYR A 132 -6.17 -2.24 -7.59
N VAL A 133 -5.22 -2.66 -6.77
CA VAL A 133 -4.45 -3.88 -6.98
C VAL A 133 -4.85 -4.90 -5.93
N LEU A 134 -5.07 -6.15 -6.37
CA LEU A 134 -5.38 -7.26 -5.49
C LEU A 134 -4.09 -8.03 -5.17
N ALA A 135 -3.79 -8.21 -3.90
CA ALA A 135 -2.70 -9.05 -3.42
C ALA A 135 -3.22 -10.22 -2.57
N HIS A 136 -2.58 -11.38 -2.73
CA HIS A 136 -2.80 -12.57 -1.92
C HIS A 136 -1.68 -12.73 -0.90
N TYR A 137 -2.01 -12.74 0.38
CA TYR A 137 -1.05 -13.04 1.44
C TYR A 137 -1.11 -14.51 1.85
N ASN A 138 0.07 -15.16 1.87
CA ASN A 138 0.24 -16.55 2.27
C ASN A 138 0.93 -16.62 3.64
N ASP A 139 0.18 -17.04 4.68
CA ASP A 139 0.68 -17.13 6.05
C ASP A 139 1.87 -18.09 6.21
N ALA A 140 1.91 -19.20 5.45
CA ALA A 140 2.98 -20.18 5.56
C ALA A 140 4.31 -19.67 4.98
N ALA A 141 4.24 -18.83 3.96
CA ALA A 141 5.40 -18.23 3.31
C ALA A 141 5.79 -16.86 3.90
N ASP A 142 4.93 -16.25 4.72
CA ASP A 142 5.04 -14.87 5.20
C ASP A 142 5.29 -13.88 4.04
N LYS A 143 4.56 -14.06 2.94
CA LYS A 143 4.73 -13.30 1.69
C LYS A 143 3.40 -13.01 1.03
N ALA A 144 3.31 -11.85 0.37
CA ALA A 144 2.22 -11.54 -0.54
C ALA A 144 2.65 -11.69 -2.01
N THR A 145 1.68 -12.01 -2.87
CA THR A 145 1.83 -12.06 -4.32
C THR A 145 0.72 -11.25 -4.97
N LEU A 146 1.06 -10.45 -5.98
CA LEU A 146 0.06 -9.70 -6.75
C LEU A 146 -0.76 -10.65 -7.62
N VAL A 147 -2.08 -10.47 -7.61
CA VAL A 147 -3.05 -11.35 -8.30
C VAL A 147 -3.58 -10.69 -9.56
N GLY A 148 -4.08 -9.46 -9.43
CA GLY A 148 -4.65 -8.71 -10.54
C GLY A 148 -4.96 -7.27 -10.14
N TRP A 149 -5.58 -6.52 -11.03
CA TRP A 149 -5.92 -5.12 -10.76
C TRP A 149 -7.24 -4.71 -11.44
N GLN A 150 -7.77 -3.55 -11.08
CA GLN A 150 -8.89 -2.93 -11.75
C GLN A 150 -8.93 -1.41 -11.52
N TRP A 151 -9.50 -0.67 -12.47
CA TRP A 151 -9.80 0.75 -12.33
C TRP A 151 -10.79 1.02 -11.19
N GLY A 152 -10.54 2.09 -10.44
CA GLY A 152 -11.41 2.57 -9.37
C GLY A 152 -12.84 2.82 -9.84
N LYS A 153 -13.04 3.30 -11.08
CA LYS A 153 -14.38 3.43 -11.67
C LYS A 153 -15.14 2.09 -11.69
N VAL A 154 -14.51 1.02 -12.16
CA VAL A 154 -15.13 -0.32 -12.23
C VAL A 154 -15.32 -0.91 -10.84
N VAL A 155 -14.40 -0.66 -9.90
CA VAL A 155 -14.58 -1.05 -8.48
C VAL A 155 -15.80 -0.34 -7.89
N ARG A 156 -15.99 0.95 -8.16
CA ARG A 156 -17.14 1.74 -7.69
C ARG A 156 -18.47 1.26 -8.27
N GLU A 157 -18.48 0.75 -9.50
CA GLU A 157 -19.66 0.21 -10.17
C GLU A 157 -19.95 -1.25 -9.78
N SER A 158 -19.00 -1.92 -9.11
CA SER A 158 -19.15 -3.33 -8.73
C SER A 158 -20.24 -3.55 -7.68
N PRO A 159 -20.90 -4.74 -7.66
CA PRO A 159 -21.99 -5.03 -6.73
C PRO A 159 -21.59 -4.81 -5.28
N VAL A 160 -22.50 -4.22 -4.50
CA VAL A 160 -22.31 -4.01 -3.06
C VAL A 160 -22.86 -5.21 -2.30
N ARG A 161 -22.03 -5.87 -1.47
CA ARG A 161 -22.42 -7.00 -0.61
C ARG A 161 -22.43 -6.60 0.86
N ARG A 162 -23.35 -7.16 1.65
CA ARG A 162 -23.46 -6.90 3.10
C ARG A 162 -22.42 -7.71 3.88
N PHE A 163 -21.43 -7.03 4.43
CA PHE A 163 -20.52 -7.56 5.47
C PHE A 163 -20.65 -6.75 6.77
N SER A 164 -20.58 -5.42 6.69
CA SER A 164 -20.84 -4.50 7.81
C SER A 164 -21.64 -3.27 7.36
N GLU A 165 -21.10 -2.48 6.43
CA GLU A 165 -21.70 -1.23 5.90
C GLU A 165 -21.96 -1.28 4.38
N GLY A 166 -21.75 -2.44 3.78
CA GLY A 166 -21.74 -2.62 2.34
C GLY A 166 -20.36 -2.37 1.75
N CYS A 167 -19.82 -3.37 1.06
CA CYS A 167 -18.56 -3.25 0.34
C CYS A 167 -18.77 -3.55 -1.14
N HIS A 168 -18.14 -2.77 -2.01
CA HIS A 168 -17.96 -3.13 -3.41
C HIS A 168 -17.14 -4.42 -3.49
N PHE A 169 -17.60 -5.36 -4.31
CA PHE A 169 -16.98 -6.67 -4.48
C PHE A 169 -16.63 -6.88 -5.94
N CYS A 170 -15.44 -6.43 -6.35
CA CYS A 170 -15.02 -6.46 -7.73
C CYS A 170 -14.31 -7.79 -8.04
N THR A 171 -14.97 -8.65 -8.83
CA THR A 171 -14.41 -9.93 -9.31
C THR A 171 -13.91 -9.85 -10.76
N ALA A 172 -14.18 -8.74 -11.45
CA ALA A 172 -13.70 -8.47 -12.81
C ALA A 172 -12.22 -8.03 -12.76
N ILE A 173 -11.37 -8.91 -12.27
CA ILE A 173 -9.95 -8.64 -12.04
C ILE A 173 -9.16 -8.81 -13.33
N ARG A 174 -8.42 -7.77 -13.73
CA ARG A 174 -7.53 -7.80 -14.90
C ARG A 174 -6.19 -8.43 -14.53
N PRO A 175 -5.50 -9.09 -15.49
CA PRO A 175 -4.14 -9.58 -15.29
C PRO A 175 -3.16 -8.45 -14.97
N LEU A 176 -2.20 -8.70 -14.05
CA LEU A 176 -1.16 -7.71 -13.69
C LEU A 176 -0.32 -7.25 -14.88
N ARG A 177 -0.07 -8.12 -15.87
CA ARG A 177 0.70 -7.78 -17.07
C ARG A 177 0.11 -6.58 -17.82
N ASP A 178 -1.22 -6.41 -17.78
CA ASP A 178 -1.89 -5.28 -18.43
C ASP A 178 -1.56 -3.94 -17.75
N LEU A 179 -1.23 -3.97 -16.45
CA LEU A 179 -0.78 -2.78 -15.73
C LEU A 179 0.71 -2.54 -16.01
N ALA A 180 1.52 -3.60 -15.90
CA ALA A 180 2.98 -3.52 -16.06
C ALA A 180 3.43 -3.07 -17.46
N MET A 181 2.74 -3.50 -18.52
CA MET A 181 3.07 -3.08 -19.90
C MET A 181 2.88 -1.59 -20.14
N ASN A 182 2.06 -0.92 -19.33
CA ASN A 182 1.77 0.50 -19.47
C ASN A 182 2.49 1.36 -18.40
N SER A 183 3.11 0.73 -17.40
CA SER A 183 3.85 1.44 -16.36
C SER A 183 5.29 1.66 -16.78
N VAL A 184 5.79 2.89 -16.59
CA VAL A 184 7.20 3.24 -16.81
C VAL A 184 7.81 3.54 -15.46
N SER A 185 8.68 2.70 -14.91
CA SER A 185 9.35 3.08 -13.66
C SER A 185 10.16 4.36 -13.87
N LEU A 186 9.89 5.39 -13.06
CA LEU A 186 10.64 6.64 -13.06
C LEU A 186 11.83 6.61 -12.10
N TRP A 187 12.19 5.43 -11.58
CA TRP A 187 13.30 5.26 -10.66
C TRP A 187 14.29 4.24 -11.24
N THR A 188 15.41 4.72 -11.76
CA THR A 188 16.56 3.87 -12.12
C THR A 188 17.66 4.05 -11.07
N GLU A 189 18.55 3.05 -10.92
CA GLU A 189 19.69 3.13 -9.98
C GLU A 189 20.61 4.34 -10.27
N ASP A 190 20.56 4.88 -11.50
CA ASP A 190 21.32 6.04 -11.95
C ASP A 190 20.59 7.40 -11.80
N GLY A 191 19.40 7.41 -11.18
CA GLY A 191 18.55 8.60 -11.01
C GLY A 191 17.20 8.50 -11.75
N PRO A 192 16.38 9.57 -11.77
CA PRO A 192 15.16 9.57 -12.56
C PRO A 192 15.53 9.38 -14.05
N PRO A 193 14.80 8.54 -14.81
CA PRO A 193 15.12 8.31 -16.21
C PRO A 193 15.08 9.65 -16.93
N VAL A 194 16.12 9.89 -17.74
CA VAL A 194 16.10 10.98 -18.71
C VAL A 194 15.00 10.61 -19.70
N VAL A 195 13.84 11.23 -19.54
CA VAL A 195 12.76 11.15 -20.54
C VAL A 195 13.39 11.58 -21.87
N PRO A 196 13.37 10.74 -22.92
CA PRO A 196 14.03 11.06 -24.19
C PRO A 196 13.57 12.43 -24.69
N ALA A 197 14.50 13.26 -25.17
CA ALA A 197 14.20 14.65 -25.54
C ALA A 197 13.12 14.74 -26.65
N GLU A 198 13.03 13.70 -27.48
CA GLU A 198 11.99 13.49 -28.49
C GLU A 198 10.58 13.28 -27.93
N TRP A 199 10.43 12.99 -26.63
CA TRP A 199 9.13 12.87 -25.96
C TRP A 199 8.60 14.22 -25.46
N GLY A 200 9.33 15.31 -25.74
CA GLY A 200 8.96 16.67 -25.37
C GLY A 200 9.09 16.90 -23.87
N ALA A 201 9.45 18.12 -23.48
CA ALA A 201 9.43 18.51 -22.07
C ALA A 201 8.00 18.38 -21.53
N VAL A 202 7.68 17.26 -20.89
CA VAL A 202 6.46 17.13 -20.07
C VAL A 202 6.65 18.09 -18.90
N ARG A 203 6.16 19.33 -19.08
CA ARG A 203 5.99 20.27 -17.98
C ARG A 203 5.06 19.59 -16.99
N LEU A 204 5.61 19.14 -15.87
CA LEU A 204 4.88 18.98 -14.61
C LEU A 204 4.26 20.34 -14.29
N VAL A 205 3.05 20.60 -14.80
CA VAL A 205 2.23 21.69 -14.34
C VAL A 205 1.65 21.23 -13.02
N VAL A 206 2.39 21.48 -11.95
CA VAL A 206 1.82 21.51 -10.61
C VAL A 206 0.91 22.74 -10.58
N SER A 207 -0.39 22.54 -10.73
CA SER A 207 -1.36 23.60 -10.46
C SER A 207 -1.40 23.82 -8.95
N ASN A 208 -1.09 25.04 -8.51
CA ASN A 208 -1.35 25.53 -7.15
C ASN A 208 -2.83 25.44 -6.79
#